data_AF-A0A3N0A8F2-F1
#
_entry.id   AF-A0A3N0A8F2-F1
#
_cell.length_a   1.000
_cell.length_b   1.000
_cell.length_c   1.000
_cell.angle_alpha   90.00
_cell.angle_beta   90.00
_cell.angle_gamma   90.00
#
_symmetry.space_group_name_H-M   'P 1'
#
loop_
_entity.id
_entity.type
_entity.pdbx_description
1 polymer ?
#
loop_
_entity_poly.entity_id
_entity_poly.type
_entity_poly.pdbx_seq_one_letter_code
_entity_poly.pdbx_strand_id
1 'polypeptide(L)'
;PDADGDRIEDRRDSCIDEPENYNGYLDWDGCPDVKGVANPAAPDVDFDGVPDHLDKCPSIAERYNGFQDDDGCPDSQEYESFGDVDFDGVIDNVDECPFARETYNRIQDEDGCPDTVFDNRLAFDSDGDGMSDNVDLCPNQPETFNGVDDKDGCPDSLGLILDSDSDGITNDLDSCPLESEVYNGLDDADGCPDKADLKTNQYSFPDTDGDRIEDRRDSCIDEPENYNGYLDWDGCPDVRGAESTAPTRFDADNDGHYDHEDVCPTSPETWNKFRDSDGCPDTIPEQRRFIHDDDLDRILNSVDLCPTEPEDYDGDADSDGCPDS
;
A
#
# COMPACT_ATOMS: atom_id res chain seq x y z
N PRO A 1 -3.25 -31.32 -0.12
CA PRO A 1 -4.43 -32.14 0.21
C PRO A 1 -4.02 -33.61 0.13
N ASP A 2 -4.77 -34.47 0.79
CA ASP A 2 -4.55 -35.90 0.97
C ASP A 2 -5.97 -36.50 0.90
N ALA A 3 -6.34 -36.93 -0.30
CA ALA A 3 -7.71 -37.26 -0.68
C ALA A 3 -8.18 -38.62 -0.14
N ASP A 4 -7.28 -39.59 -0.02
CA ASP A 4 -7.55 -40.95 0.44
C ASP A 4 -7.13 -41.21 1.91
N GLY A 5 -6.39 -40.28 2.51
CA GLY A 5 -6.02 -40.28 3.93
C GLY A 5 -4.79 -41.12 4.26
N ASP A 6 -3.96 -41.44 3.27
CA ASP A 6 -2.79 -42.29 3.42
C ASP A 6 -1.54 -41.56 3.91
N ARG A 7 -1.58 -40.22 4.05
CA ARG A 7 -0.49 -39.32 4.49
C ARG A 7 0.56 -39.00 3.43
N ILE A 8 0.29 -39.29 2.17
CA ILE A 8 1.00 -38.79 1.01
C ILE A 8 0.17 -37.62 0.46
N GLU A 9 0.85 -36.56 0.00
CA GLU A 9 0.13 -35.39 -0.54
C GLU A 9 -0.29 -35.71 -1.97
N ASP A 10 -1.52 -35.38 -2.40
CA ASP A 10 -2.07 -35.68 -3.74
C ASP A 10 -1.10 -35.36 -4.91
N ARG A 11 -0.23 -34.35 -4.74
CA ARG A 11 0.76 -33.95 -5.76
C ARG A 11 1.95 -34.92 -5.93
N ARG A 12 2.13 -35.81 -4.97
CA ARG A 12 3.19 -36.83 -4.89
C ARG A 12 2.59 -38.23 -4.80
N ASP A 13 1.27 -38.31 -4.81
CA ASP A 13 0.48 -39.51 -4.75
C ASP A 13 0.15 -39.93 -6.20
N SER A 14 0.58 -41.14 -6.55
CA SER A 14 0.34 -41.73 -7.86
C SER A 14 -1.06 -42.34 -7.95
N CYS A 15 -1.71 -42.62 -6.80
CA CYS A 15 -3.04 -43.19 -6.68
C CYS A 15 -3.93 -42.35 -5.73
N ILE A 16 -4.19 -41.10 -6.12
CA ILE A 16 -4.95 -40.07 -5.37
C ILE A 16 -6.23 -40.53 -4.63
N ASP A 17 -6.88 -41.61 -5.09
CA ASP A 17 -8.14 -42.11 -4.53
C ASP A 17 -8.00 -43.45 -3.77
N GLU A 18 -6.81 -44.06 -3.71
CA GLU A 18 -6.58 -45.38 -3.11
C GLU A 18 -5.46 -45.37 -2.06
N PRO A 19 -5.78 -45.59 -0.77
CA PRO A 19 -4.81 -45.36 0.29
C PRO A 19 -3.72 -46.42 0.35
N GLU A 20 -2.48 -45.94 0.50
CA GLU A 20 -1.29 -46.77 0.70
C GLU A 20 -1.41 -47.76 1.88
N ASN A 21 -0.89 -48.97 1.70
CA ASN A 21 -0.99 -50.07 2.68
C ASN A 21 0.27 -50.27 3.55
N TYR A 22 1.32 -49.47 3.34
CA TYR A 22 2.52 -49.35 4.17
C TYR A 22 3.15 -50.72 4.50
N ASN A 23 3.48 -51.51 3.48
CA ASN A 23 3.97 -52.87 3.65
C ASN A 23 5.49 -53.04 3.52
N GLY A 24 6.23 -51.94 3.31
CA GLY A 24 7.70 -51.92 3.24
C GLY A 24 8.27 -52.10 1.83
N TYR A 25 7.41 -52.19 0.82
CA TYR A 25 7.71 -51.98 -0.60
C TYR A 25 7.11 -50.62 -0.98
N LEU A 26 7.69 -49.93 -1.97
CA LEU A 26 7.27 -48.63 -2.55
C LEU A 26 6.37 -47.64 -1.74
N ASP A 27 6.48 -47.56 -0.40
CA ASP A 27 5.56 -46.82 0.50
C ASP A 27 5.58 -45.28 0.32
N TRP A 28 6.26 -44.75 -0.71
CA TRP A 28 6.40 -43.34 -1.03
C TRP A 28 5.64 -42.91 -2.28
N ASP A 29 5.07 -43.83 -3.05
CA ASP A 29 4.40 -43.54 -4.32
C ASP A 29 2.88 -43.31 -4.20
N GLY A 30 2.28 -43.66 -3.06
CA GLY A 30 0.85 -43.44 -2.77
C GLY A 30 -0.07 -44.55 -3.27
N CYS A 31 0.46 -45.66 -3.79
CA CYS A 31 -0.35 -46.70 -4.42
C CYS A 31 -0.30 -48.02 -3.65
N PRO A 32 -1.45 -48.59 -3.23
CA PRO A 32 -1.47 -49.79 -2.41
C PRO A 32 -0.77 -50.96 -3.09
N ASP A 33 0.39 -51.32 -2.55
CA ASP A 33 1.17 -52.45 -3.01
C ASP A 33 0.40 -53.78 -2.87
N VAL A 34 -0.06 -54.32 -3.99
CA VAL A 34 -0.57 -55.69 -4.02
C VAL A 34 0.64 -56.61 -4.09
N LYS A 35 0.76 -57.53 -3.11
CA LYS A 35 1.75 -58.60 -3.23
C LYS A 35 1.57 -59.29 -4.58
N GLY A 36 2.53 -59.06 -5.47
CA GLY A 36 2.64 -59.75 -6.74
C GLY A 36 2.54 -61.26 -6.55
N VAL A 37 2.24 -61.95 -7.64
CA VAL A 37 2.07 -63.40 -7.64
C VAL A 37 3.44 -64.04 -7.39
N ALA A 38 3.82 -64.23 -6.12
CA ALA A 38 4.93 -65.11 -5.73
C ALA A 38 4.51 -66.59 -5.91
N ASN A 39 4.00 -66.93 -7.09
CA ASN A 39 3.78 -68.30 -7.50
C ASN A 39 5.09 -68.79 -8.13
N PRO A 40 5.71 -69.87 -7.63
CA PRO A 40 6.90 -70.45 -8.26
C PRO A 40 6.70 -70.84 -9.74
N ALA A 41 5.45 -70.89 -10.21
CA ALA A 41 5.09 -71.17 -11.60
C ALA A 41 5.13 -69.95 -12.53
N ALA A 42 5.18 -68.72 -12.00
CA ALA A 42 5.19 -67.47 -12.74
C ALA A 42 5.98 -66.43 -11.93
N PRO A 43 7.33 -66.43 -12.03
CA PRO A 43 8.15 -65.42 -11.38
C PRO A 43 7.84 -64.03 -11.94
N ASP A 44 8.00 -63.05 -11.08
CA ASP A 44 7.78 -61.62 -11.29
C ASP A 44 8.93 -60.95 -10.50
N VAL A 45 9.97 -60.53 -11.23
CA VAL A 45 11.29 -60.17 -10.69
C VAL A 45 11.33 -58.76 -10.13
N ASP A 46 10.59 -57.83 -10.72
CA ASP A 46 10.49 -56.42 -10.34
C ASP A 46 9.21 -56.09 -9.57
N PHE A 47 8.27 -57.04 -9.46
CA PHE A 47 7.08 -56.99 -8.61
C PHE A 47 6.04 -55.97 -9.07
N ASP A 48 5.91 -55.74 -10.37
CA ASP A 48 4.92 -54.81 -10.93
C ASP A 48 3.54 -55.45 -11.21
N GLY A 49 3.42 -56.76 -10.91
CA GLY A 49 2.19 -57.53 -11.07
C GLY A 49 2.07 -58.25 -12.43
N VAL A 50 3.00 -58.02 -13.36
CA VAL A 50 3.09 -58.71 -14.64
C VAL A 50 4.13 -59.84 -14.53
N PRO A 51 3.78 -61.11 -14.75
CA PRO A 51 4.76 -62.18 -14.71
C PRO A 51 5.87 -62.01 -15.76
N ASP A 52 7.13 -62.36 -15.45
CA ASP A 52 8.34 -62.22 -16.30
C ASP A 52 8.17 -62.73 -17.76
N HIS A 53 7.24 -63.66 -17.98
CA HIS A 53 7.00 -64.27 -19.29
C HIS A 53 5.95 -63.52 -20.14
N LEU A 54 5.23 -62.59 -19.53
CA LEU A 54 4.27 -61.67 -20.15
C LEU A 54 4.79 -60.23 -20.11
N ASP A 55 5.74 -59.95 -19.23
CA ASP A 55 6.41 -58.68 -19.07
C ASP A 55 7.47 -58.44 -20.18
N LYS A 56 7.40 -57.27 -20.82
CA LYS A 56 8.38 -56.83 -21.83
C LYS A 56 9.66 -56.30 -21.20
N CYS A 57 9.63 -55.83 -19.96
CA CYS A 57 10.76 -55.36 -19.17
C CYS A 57 10.89 -56.10 -17.82
N PRO A 58 11.23 -57.43 -17.78
CA PRO A 58 11.26 -58.31 -16.59
C PRO A 58 12.22 -57.97 -15.43
N SER A 59 12.73 -56.76 -15.37
CA SER A 59 13.68 -56.30 -14.35
C SER A 59 13.50 -54.83 -14.00
N ILE A 60 12.53 -54.16 -14.61
CA ILE A 60 12.21 -52.75 -14.42
C ILE A 60 10.69 -52.66 -14.32
N ALA A 61 10.21 -52.42 -13.10
CA ALA A 61 8.79 -52.33 -12.83
C ALA A 61 8.08 -51.30 -13.73
N GLU A 62 6.91 -51.69 -14.25
CA GLU A 62 5.93 -50.80 -14.87
C GLU A 62 5.60 -49.58 -13.99
N ARG A 63 5.31 -48.46 -14.65
CA ARG A 63 4.77 -47.27 -14.02
C ARG A 63 3.36 -47.01 -14.54
N TYR A 64 2.35 -47.42 -13.77
CA TYR A 64 0.94 -47.15 -14.02
C TYR A 64 0.66 -45.64 -14.18
N ASN A 65 0.64 -45.16 -15.42
CA ASN A 65 0.46 -43.74 -15.75
C ASN A 65 -0.64 -43.50 -16.80
N GLY A 66 -1.41 -44.54 -17.15
CA GLY A 66 -2.52 -44.46 -18.10
C GLY A 66 -2.09 -44.63 -19.56
N PHE A 67 -0.81 -44.91 -19.81
CA PHE A 67 -0.25 -45.26 -21.10
C PHE A 67 0.36 -46.66 -20.97
N GLN A 68 0.05 -47.55 -21.92
CA GLN A 68 0.55 -48.94 -22.05
C GLN A 68 0.78 -49.78 -20.77
N ASP A 69 0.07 -49.49 -19.68
CA ASP A 69 0.22 -50.10 -18.34
C ASP A 69 0.05 -51.65 -18.27
N ASP A 70 -0.31 -52.31 -19.37
CA ASP A 70 -0.46 -53.78 -19.45
C ASP A 70 0.82 -54.47 -19.96
N ASP A 71 1.87 -53.73 -20.29
CA ASP A 71 3.03 -54.26 -21.03
C ASP A 71 4.29 -54.52 -20.20
N GLY A 72 4.31 -54.05 -18.95
CA GLY A 72 5.36 -54.32 -17.97
C GLY A 72 6.59 -53.42 -18.11
N CYS A 73 6.56 -52.40 -18.98
CA CYS A 73 7.66 -51.47 -19.21
C CYS A 73 7.32 -50.04 -18.82
N PRO A 74 8.15 -49.35 -18.00
CA PRO A 74 7.90 -47.96 -17.66
C PRO A 74 7.89 -47.06 -18.90
N ASP A 75 6.74 -46.44 -19.14
CA ASP A 75 6.59 -45.51 -20.24
C ASP A 75 7.27 -44.16 -19.96
N SER A 76 8.28 -43.84 -20.75
CA SER A 76 8.86 -42.49 -20.81
C SER A 76 8.26 -41.73 -21.98
N GLN A 77 7.42 -40.73 -21.69
CA GLN A 77 6.97 -39.79 -22.71
C GLN A 77 8.17 -38.89 -23.07
N GLU A 78 8.88 -39.22 -24.15
CA GLU A 78 9.94 -38.37 -24.70
C GLU A 78 9.29 -37.08 -25.21
N TYR A 79 9.33 -36.03 -24.40
CA TYR A 79 9.12 -34.67 -24.89
C TYR A 79 10.38 -34.27 -25.63
N GLU A 80 10.38 -34.44 -26.96
CA GLU A 80 11.36 -33.83 -27.83
C GLU A 80 11.18 -32.30 -27.75
N SER A 81 11.87 -31.67 -26.80
CA SER A 81 11.97 -30.22 -26.69
C SER A 81 12.90 -29.74 -27.80
N PHE A 82 12.37 -29.55 -29.00
CA PHE A 82 13.05 -28.82 -30.06
C PHE A 82 13.19 -27.37 -29.60
N GLY A 83 14.43 -26.89 -29.47
CA GLY A 83 14.73 -25.53 -29.06
C GLY A 83 14.21 -24.51 -30.05
N ASP A 84 14.30 -23.24 -29.65
CA ASP A 84 14.07 -22.07 -30.47
C ASP A 84 15.23 -21.12 -30.12
N VAL A 85 16.27 -21.11 -30.96
CA VAL A 85 17.56 -20.50 -30.66
C VAL A 85 17.52 -18.98 -30.76
N ASP A 86 16.70 -18.42 -31.65
CA ASP A 86 16.56 -16.97 -31.83
C ASP A 86 15.29 -16.38 -31.21
N PHE A 87 14.46 -17.23 -30.61
CA PHE A 87 13.29 -16.90 -29.81
C PHE A 87 12.21 -16.17 -30.59
N ASP A 88 11.97 -16.63 -31.81
CA ASP A 88 10.99 -16.07 -32.71
C ASP A 88 9.63 -16.78 -32.66
N GLY A 89 9.54 -17.93 -31.98
CA GLY A 89 8.32 -18.73 -31.81
C GLY A 89 8.20 -19.89 -32.80
N VAL A 90 9.10 -19.99 -33.78
CA VAL A 90 9.26 -21.12 -34.69
C VAL A 90 10.36 -22.02 -34.12
N ILE A 91 10.06 -23.31 -33.98
CA ILE A 91 11.02 -24.27 -33.41
C ILE A 91 12.14 -24.59 -34.41
N ASP A 92 13.38 -24.75 -33.95
CA ASP A 92 14.60 -24.90 -34.76
C ASP A 92 14.50 -25.97 -35.87
N ASN A 93 13.65 -27.00 -35.67
CA ASN A 93 13.47 -28.10 -36.62
C ASN A 93 12.47 -27.79 -37.75
N VAL A 94 11.65 -26.76 -37.61
CA VAL A 94 10.72 -26.28 -38.65
C VAL A 94 11.05 -24.87 -39.14
N ASP A 95 11.99 -24.19 -38.48
CA ASP A 95 12.52 -22.88 -38.84
C ASP A 95 13.52 -22.98 -40.02
N GLU A 96 13.27 -22.23 -41.11
CA GLU A 96 14.18 -22.12 -42.25
C GLU A 96 15.42 -21.26 -41.95
N CYS A 97 15.34 -20.39 -40.94
CA CYS A 97 16.37 -19.49 -40.46
C CYS A 97 16.64 -19.59 -38.93
N PRO A 98 17.13 -20.74 -38.39
CA PRO A 98 17.26 -21.03 -36.94
C PRO A 98 18.14 -20.12 -36.05
N PHE A 99 18.72 -19.07 -36.62
CA PHE A 99 19.59 -18.13 -35.92
C PHE A 99 19.22 -16.67 -36.20
N ALA A 100 18.18 -16.43 -37.00
CA ALA A 100 17.77 -15.14 -37.47
C ALA A 100 16.27 -15.00 -37.29
N ARG A 101 15.91 -14.39 -36.17
CA ARG A 101 14.54 -14.11 -35.75
C ARG A 101 13.63 -13.62 -36.87
N GLU A 102 12.49 -14.30 -37.05
CA GLU A 102 11.35 -13.91 -37.88
C GLU A 102 10.91 -12.45 -37.65
N THR A 103 10.46 -11.81 -38.73
CA THR A 103 9.82 -10.51 -38.73
C THR A 103 8.35 -10.64 -39.14
N TYR A 104 7.47 -10.83 -38.15
CA TYR A 104 6.02 -10.92 -38.32
C TYR A 104 5.40 -9.68 -39.00
N ASN A 105 5.39 -9.67 -40.33
CA ASN A 105 4.96 -8.57 -41.18
C ASN A 105 3.93 -8.98 -42.25
N ARG A 106 3.31 -10.15 -42.06
CA ARG A 106 2.31 -10.77 -42.94
C ARG A 106 2.89 -11.25 -44.27
N ILE A 107 4.20 -11.43 -44.36
CA ILE A 107 4.88 -12.04 -45.49
C ILE A 107 5.62 -13.24 -44.91
N GLN A 108 5.17 -14.43 -45.32
CA GLN A 108 5.74 -15.73 -44.94
C GLN A 108 6.08 -15.91 -43.45
N ASP A 109 5.37 -15.24 -42.55
CA ASP A 109 5.51 -15.27 -41.07
C ASP A 109 5.56 -16.68 -40.42
N GLU A 110 5.33 -17.76 -41.18
CA GLU A 110 5.41 -19.14 -40.71
C GLU A 110 6.72 -19.87 -41.10
N ASP A 111 7.63 -19.24 -41.86
CA ASP A 111 8.88 -19.86 -42.31
C ASP A 111 10.08 -19.63 -41.36
N GLY A 112 9.96 -18.70 -40.41
CA GLY A 112 11.00 -18.40 -39.42
C GLY A 112 12.09 -17.47 -39.96
N CYS A 113 11.96 -16.97 -41.19
CA CYS A 113 12.94 -16.10 -41.83
C CYS A 113 12.48 -14.63 -41.88
N PRO A 114 13.36 -13.66 -41.54
CA PRO A 114 13.01 -12.25 -41.56
C PRO A 114 12.71 -11.75 -42.98
N ASP A 115 11.43 -11.48 -43.23
CA ASP A 115 10.96 -10.92 -44.49
C ASP A 115 11.00 -9.38 -44.53
N THR A 116 11.10 -8.81 -45.73
CA THR A 116 11.09 -7.34 -45.93
C THR A 116 10.09 -6.92 -47.00
N VAL A 117 9.42 -5.79 -46.77
CA VAL A 117 8.51 -5.17 -47.75
C VAL A 117 9.30 -4.40 -48.83
N PHE A 118 8.69 -4.20 -50.01
CA PHE A 118 9.29 -3.69 -51.26
C PHE A 118 9.98 -2.31 -51.15
N ASP A 119 9.83 -1.62 -50.01
CA ASP A 119 10.35 -0.31 -49.65
C ASP A 119 11.47 -0.36 -48.60
N ASN A 120 12.09 -1.53 -48.37
CA ASN A 120 13.11 -1.78 -47.31
C ASN A 120 12.58 -1.51 -45.88
N ARG A 121 11.27 -1.49 -45.67
CA ARG A 121 10.71 -1.47 -44.32
C ARG A 121 10.54 -2.89 -43.79
N LEU A 122 10.50 -3.01 -42.46
CA LEU A 122 10.34 -4.29 -41.78
C LEU A 122 8.86 -4.66 -41.58
N ALA A 123 7.93 -3.72 -41.82
CA ALA A 123 6.51 -3.91 -41.61
C ALA A 123 5.68 -3.10 -42.62
N PHE A 124 4.43 -3.51 -42.81
CA PHE A 124 3.46 -2.82 -43.68
C PHE A 124 3.05 -1.47 -43.04
N ASP A 125 2.95 -0.45 -43.88
CA ASP A 125 2.57 0.93 -43.54
C ASP A 125 1.62 1.38 -44.67
N SER A 126 0.33 1.11 -44.47
CA SER A 126 -0.73 1.18 -45.48
C SER A 126 -1.01 2.61 -45.95
N ASP A 127 -0.88 3.61 -45.09
CA ASP A 127 -1.14 5.02 -45.38
C ASP A 127 0.12 5.90 -45.48
N GLY A 128 1.27 5.36 -45.10
CA GLY A 128 2.57 5.95 -45.37
C GLY A 128 3.00 7.02 -44.37
N ASP A 129 2.40 7.07 -43.18
CA ASP A 129 2.69 8.07 -42.16
C ASP A 129 3.95 7.76 -41.32
N GLY A 130 4.49 6.55 -41.46
CA GLY A 130 5.69 6.07 -40.78
C GLY A 130 5.44 5.23 -39.53
N MET A 131 4.18 5.00 -39.16
CA MET A 131 3.76 3.96 -38.23
C MET A 131 3.47 2.67 -39.02
N SER A 132 3.59 1.51 -38.37
CA SER A 132 3.32 0.23 -39.02
C SER A 132 1.90 -0.21 -38.67
N ASP A 133 1.18 -0.84 -39.61
CA ASP A 133 -0.22 -1.26 -39.47
C ASP A 133 -0.54 -2.09 -38.21
N ASN A 134 0.47 -2.73 -37.62
CA ASN A 134 0.35 -3.53 -36.40
C ASN A 134 0.40 -2.70 -35.10
N VAL A 135 0.95 -1.49 -35.15
CA VAL A 135 1.05 -0.54 -34.02
C VAL A 135 0.22 0.71 -34.23
N ASP A 136 -0.32 0.90 -35.43
CA ASP A 136 -1.17 2.01 -35.84
C ASP A 136 -2.65 1.73 -35.49
N LEU A 137 -3.30 2.65 -34.76
CA LEU A 137 -4.74 2.56 -34.44
C LEU A 137 -5.62 2.88 -35.65
N CYS A 138 -5.09 3.62 -36.62
CA CYS A 138 -5.76 4.02 -37.85
C CYS A 138 -4.97 3.60 -39.11
N PRO A 139 -4.78 2.29 -39.41
CA PRO A 139 -3.93 1.78 -40.50
C PRO A 139 -4.31 2.18 -41.94
N ASN A 140 -5.27 3.07 -42.16
CA ASN A 140 -5.63 3.55 -43.50
C ASN A 140 -5.81 5.08 -43.51
N GLN A 141 -5.46 5.76 -42.43
CA GLN A 141 -5.58 7.20 -42.29
C GLN A 141 -4.30 7.75 -41.67
N PRO A 142 -3.53 8.54 -42.42
CA PRO A 142 -2.24 8.99 -41.94
C PRO A 142 -2.39 9.95 -40.76
N GLU A 143 -1.54 9.75 -39.77
CA GLU A 143 -1.33 10.61 -38.61
C GLU A 143 -1.17 12.09 -38.99
N THR A 144 -1.70 12.97 -38.12
CA THR A 144 -1.52 14.42 -38.23
C THR A 144 -0.76 14.95 -37.02
N PHE A 145 0.58 15.00 -37.15
CA PHE A 145 1.49 15.55 -36.14
C PHE A 145 1.17 17.00 -35.74
N ASN A 146 0.32 17.17 -34.73
CA ASN A 146 -0.24 18.44 -34.28
C ASN A 146 0.00 18.71 -32.78
N GLY A 147 0.65 17.78 -32.07
CA GLY A 147 0.98 17.88 -30.65
C GLY A 147 -0.02 17.19 -29.72
N VAL A 148 -0.98 16.46 -30.27
CA VAL A 148 -2.04 15.71 -29.58
C VAL A 148 -1.86 14.29 -30.03
N ASP A 149 -1.74 13.36 -29.09
CA ASP A 149 -1.67 11.91 -29.29
C ASP A 149 -0.94 11.40 -30.54
N ASP A 150 0.07 12.16 -31.03
CA ASP A 150 0.91 11.97 -32.24
C ASP A 150 1.66 10.61 -32.34
N LYS A 151 1.40 9.68 -31.44
CA LYS A 151 1.99 8.34 -31.37
C LYS A 151 0.97 7.23 -31.55
N ASP A 152 -0.31 7.54 -31.71
CA ASP A 152 -1.36 6.54 -31.89
C ASP A 152 -1.59 6.17 -33.36
N GLY A 153 -1.10 6.99 -34.31
CA GLY A 153 -1.24 6.75 -35.75
C GLY A 153 -2.55 7.29 -36.32
N CYS A 154 -3.35 7.98 -35.51
CA CYS A 154 -4.65 8.50 -35.89
C CYS A 154 -4.62 10.03 -36.11
N PRO A 155 -5.31 10.55 -37.13
CA PRO A 155 -5.36 11.99 -37.34
C PRO A 155 -6.14 12.71 -36.24
N ASP A 156 -5.42 13.34 -35.32
CA ASP A 156 -6.03 14.18 -34.29
C ASP A 156 -6.45 15.55 -34.79
N SER A 157 -7.41 16.15 -34.09
CA SER A 157 -7.78 17.56 -34.31
C SER A 157 -7.95 18.31 -33.00
N LEU A 158 -7.41 19.52 -32.93
CA LEU A 158 -7.44 20.39 -31.74
C LEU A 158 -8.86 20.73 -31.23
N GLY A 159 -9.91 20.47 -32.02
CA GLY A 159 -11.31 20.65 -31.61
C GLY A 159 -11.82 19.55 -30.67
N LEU A 160 -11.28 18.34 -30.81
CA LEU A 160 -11.70 17.14 -30.06
C LEU A 160 -11.10 17.04 -28.66
N ILE A 161 -10.43 18.08 -28.15
CA ILE A 161 -9.78 18.07 -26.83
C ILE A 161 -10.25 19.27 -26.01
N LEU A 162 -11.01 20.18 -26.62
CA LEU A 162 -11.59 21.27 -25.88
C LEU A 162 -12.81 20.71 -25.13
N ASP A 163 -12.58 20.41 -23.87
CA ASP A 163 -13.56 19.99 -22.89
C ASP A 163 -13.62 21.12 -21.85
N SER A 164 -14.59 22.03 -21.99
CA SER A 164 -14.57 23.30 -21.25
C SER A 164 -14.99 23.17 -19.79
N ASP A 165 -15.76 22.15 -19.46
CA ASP A 165 -16.25 21.83 -18.11
C ASP A 165 -15.60 20.58 -17.51
N SER A 166 -14.73 19.91 -18.28
CA SER A 166 -13.83 18.85 -17.83
C SER A 166 -14.54 17.61 -17.33
N ASP A 167 -15.65 17.23 -17.96
CA ASP A 167 -16.45 16.06 -17.61
C ASP A 167 -16.08 14.78 -18.40
N GLY A 168 -15.12 14.90 -19.31
CA GLY A 168 -14.61 13.81 -20.14
C GLY A 168 -15.29 13.68 -21.50
N ILE A 169 -16.27 14.53 -21.82
CA ILE A 169 -16.90 14.65 -23.13
C ILE A 169 -16.42 15.94 -23.78
N THR A 170 -16.09 15.88 -25.06
CA THR A 170 -15.49 17.01 -25.76
C THR A 170 -16.58 17.94 -26.24
N ASN A 171 -16.36 19.26 -26.28
CA ASN A 171 -17.39 20.26 -26.63
C ASN A 171 -18.15 19.98 -27.95
N ASP A 172 -17.51 19.28 -28.89
CA ASP A 172 -18.12 18.93 -30.19
C ASP A 172 -19.10 17.75 -30.08
N LEU A 173 -18.95 16.89 -29.06
CA LEU A 173 -19.80 15.75 -28.73
C LEU A 173 -20.74 16.04 -27.55
N ASP A 174 -20.45 17.08 -26.77
CA ASP A 174 -21.18 17.51 -25.60
C ASP A 174 -22.39 18.41 -25.96
N SER A 175 -23.57 18.04 -25.46
CA SER A 175 -24.80 18.82 -25.62
C SER A 175 -24.89 20.02 -24.66
N CYS A 176 -24.12 19.99 -23.57
CA CYS A 176 -23.98 21.04 -22.56
C CYS A 176 -22.50 21.41 -22.29
N PRO A 177 -21.74 22.00 -23.26
CA PRO A 177 -20.28 22.24 -23.19
C PRO A 177 -19.71 23.15 -22.07
N LEU A 178 -20.50 23.54 -21.09
CA LEU A 178 -20.13 24.41 -19.97
C LEU A 178 -20.69 23.90 -18.63
N GLU A 179 -21.46 22.82 -18.64
CA GLU A 179 -22.06 22.22 -17.46
C GLU A 179 -21.68 20.74 -17.39
N SER A 180 -20.76 20.41 -16.48
CA SER A 180 -20.27 19.04 -16.32
C SER A 180 -21.38 18.01 -16.07
N GLU A 181 -21.34 16.91 -16.81
CA GLU A 181 -22.17 15.71 -16.65
C GLU A 181 -22.16 15.14 -15.21
N VAL A 182 -23.26 14.49 -14.84
CA VAL A 182 -23.39 13.69 -13.62
C VAL A 182 -23.71 12.25 -14.01
N TYR A 183 -22.67 11.42 -14.12
CA TYR A 183 -22.77 9.97 -14.36
C TYR A 183 -23.67 9.28 -13.33
N ASN A 184 -24.94 9.13 -13.67
CA ASN A 184 -26.00 8.63 -12.78
C ASN A 184 -26.80 7.49 -13.43
N GLY A 185 -26.41 7.06 -14.63
CA GLY A 185 -27.05 5.99 -15.39
C GLY A 185 -28.20 6.47 -16.27
N LEU A 186 -28.39 7.78 -16.41
CA LEU A 186 -29.38 8.40 -17.29
C LEU A 186 -28.61 9.25 -18.28
N ASP A 187 -28.77 8.92 -19.56
CA ASP A 187 -28.23 9.63 -20.71
C ASP A 187 -26.76 10.14 -20.57
N ASP A 188 -25.94 9.48 -19.74
CA ASP A 188 -24.53 9.78 -19.37
C ASP A 188 -23.54 9.98 -20.54
N ALA A 189 -23.98 9.83 -21.79
CA ALA A 189 -23.18 10.02 -23.00
C ALA A 189 -23.50 11.35 -23.72
N ASP A 190 -24.47 12.13 -23.25
CA ASP A 190 -24.88 13.38 -23.90
C ASP A 190 -24.17 14.64 -23.33
N GLY A 191 -23.48 14.51 -22.20
CA GLY A 191 -22.69 15.58 -21.56
C GLY A 191 -23.53 16.58 -20.77
N CYS A 192 -24.82 16.32 -20.58
CA CYS A 192 -25.72 17.20 -19.84
C CYS A 192 -26.10 16.64 -18.46
N PRO A 193 -25.92 17.40 -17.37
CA PRO A 193 -26.23 16.94 -16.02
C PRO A 193 -27.72 16.62 -15.85
N ASP A 194 -28.01 15.33 -15.78
CA ASP A 194 -29.37 14.83 -15.59
C ASP A 194 -29.87 15.00 -14.14
N LYS A 195 -31.09 15.53 -14.00
CA LYS A 195 -31.74 15.77 -12.69
C LYS A 195 -32.87 14.77 -12.47
N ALA A 196 -32.54 13.55 -12.07
CA ALA A 196 -33.53 12.62 -11.54
C ALA A 196 -33.11 12.07 -10.17
N ASP A 197 -34.06 12.08 -9.23
CA ASP A 197 -33.89 11.50 -7.89
C ASP A 197 -33.57 10.00 -8.01
N LEU A 198 -32.29 9.67 -7.79
CA LEU A 198 -31.81 8.30 -7.66
C LEU A 198 -32.56 7.60 -6.51
N LYS A 199 -33.60 6.83 -6.84
CA LYS A 199 -34.01 5.71 -5.99
C LYS A 199 -33.05 4.55 -6.25
N THR A 200 -31.84 4.68 -5.73
CA THR A 200 -31.00 3.52 -5.48
C THR A 200 -31.77 2.64 -4.49
N ASN A 201 -32.33 1.54 -4.98
CA ASN A 201 -32.69 0.42 -4.11
C ASN A 201 -31.37 -0.23 -3.63
N GLN A 202 -30.60 0.50 -2.83
CA GLN A 202 -29.48 -0.06 -2.10
C GLN A 202 -30.07 -1.05 -1.11
N TYR A 203 -29.62 -2.29 -1.19
CA TYR A 203 -29.85 -3.28 -0.16
C TYR A 203 -29.34 -2.72 1.16
N SER A 204 -30.26 -2.42 2.09
CA SER A 204 -29.91 -1.96 3.43
C SER A 204 -29.55 -3.18 4.27
N PHE A 205 -28.36 -3.17 4.86
CA PHE A 205 -27.97 -4.19 5.82
C PHE A 205 -28.83 -4.08 7.09
N PRO A 206 -29.08 -5.20 7.80
CA PRO A 206 -29.79 -5.20 9.09
C PRO A 206 -29.08 -4.35 10.16
N ASP A 207 -29.89 -3.66 10.95
CA ASP A 207 -29.54 -2.82 12.09
C ASP A 207 -30.66 -3.06 13.11
N THR A 208 -30.38 -3.92 14.10
CA THR A 208 -31.37 -4.55 14.98
C THR A 208 -31.90 -3.58 16.05
N ASP A 209 -31.04 -2.72 16.57
CA ASP A 209 -31.39 -1.73 17.59
C ASP A 209 -31.64 -0.32 17.03
N GLY A 210 -31.31 -0.10 15.75
CA GLY A 210 -31.62 1.12 15.01
C GLY A 210 -30.65 2.26 15.31
N ASP A 211 -29.45 1.95 15.81
CA ASP A 211 -28.45 2.95 16.18
C ASP A 211 -27.61 3.45 14.99
N ARG A 212 -27.85 2.93 13.77
CA ARG A 212 -27.15 3.23 12.50
C ARG A 212 -25.77 2.58 12.34
N ILE A 213 -25.43 1.64 13.21
CA ILE A 213 -24.30 0.75 13.06
C ILE A 213 -24.87 -0.60 12.61
N GLU A 214 -24.34 -1.13 11.52
CA GLU A 214 -24.86 -2.40 10.97
C GLU A 214 -24.55 -3.55 11.95
N ASP A 215 -25.45 -4.54 12.09
CA ASP A 215 -25.30 -5.69 13.02
C ASP A 215 -23.93 -6.41 12.93
N ARG A 216 -23.26 -6.34 11.77
CA ARG A 216 -21.94 -6.96 11.56
C ARG A 216 -20.76 -6.15 12.13
N ARG A 217 -20.97 -4.85 12.35
CA ARG A 217 -20.01 -3.87 12.90
C ARG A 217 -20.40 -3.43 14.30
N ASP A 218 -21.60 -3.78 14.72
CA ASP A 218 -22.14 -3.53 16.04
C ASP A 218 -21.68 -4.62 17.03
N SER A 219 -20.98 -4.20 18.08
CA SER A 219 -20.53 -5.06 19.17
C SER A 219 -21.66 -5.36 20.17
N CYS A 220 -22.71 -4.55 20.18
CA CYS A 220 -23.88 -4.60 21.04
C CYS A 220 -25.20 -4.58 20.24
N ILE A 221 -25.39 -5.57 19.36
CA ILE A 221 -26.56 -5.79 18.46
C ILE A 221 -27.97 -5.41 18.99
N ASP A 222 -28.21 -5.47 20.29
CA ASP A 222 -29.51 -5.21 20.92
C ASP A 222 -29.57 -3.90 21.74
N GLU A 223 -28.46 -3.15 21.86
CA GLU A 223 -28.34 -1.96 22.70
C GLU A 223 -27.80 -0.74 21.93
N PRO A 224 -28.64 0.28 21.70
CA PRO A 224 -28.27 1.35 20.78
C PRO A 224 -27.16 2.24 21.33
N GLU A 225 -26.23 2.59 20.44
CA GLU A 225 -25.16 3.54 20.71
C GLU A 225 -25.69 4.92 21.16
N ASN A 226 -25.00 5.54 22.12
CA ASN A 226 -25.41 6.80 22.73
C ASN A 226 -24.71 8.04 22.16
N TYR A 227 -23.82 7.89 21.17
CA TYR A 227 -23.18 8.93 20.37
C TYR A 227 -22.67 10.10 21.23
N ASN A 228 -21.86 9.79 22.24
CA ASN A 228 -21.38 10.77 23.21
C ASN A 228 -19.98 11.34 22.88
N GLY A 229 -19.41 10.96 21.74
CA GLY A 229 -18.07 11.35 21.30
C GLY A 229 -16.97 10.56 21.99
N TYR A 230 -17.24 9.32 22.39
CA TYR A 230 -16.27 8.37 22.91
C TYR A 230 -16.70 6.99 22.45
N LEU A 231 -15.87 6.38 21.59
CA LEU A 231 -16.08 5.03 21.05
C LEU A 231 -17.39 4.80 20.27
N ASP A 232 -18.08 5.86 19.81
CA ASP A 232 -19.27 5.89 18.94
C ASP A 232 -19.26 5.05 17.62
N TRP A 233 -18.21 4.27 17.35
CA TRP A 233 -18.06 3.42 16.16
C TRP A 233 -18.22 1.92 16.46
N ASP A 234 -18.30 1.52 17.73
CA ASP A 234 -18.33 0.11 18.13
C ASP A 234 -19.75 -0.44 18.39
N GLY A 235 -20.76 0.43 18.40
CA GLY A 235 -22.17 0.07 18.60
C GLY A 235 -22.58 -0.13 20.06
N CYS A 236 -21.68 0.09 21.02
CA CYS A 236 -21.95 -0.17 22.42
C CYS A 236 -22.04 1.12 23.25
N PRO A 237 -23.12 1.34 24.02
CA PRO A 237 -23.32 2.58 24.76
C PRO A 237 -22.19 2.82 25.77
N ASP A 238 -21.31 3.77 25.45
CA ASP A 238 -20.17 4.06 26.28
C ASP A 238 -20.43 5.09 27.37
N VAL A 239 -19.52 5.13 28.35
CA VAL A 239 -19.43 6.20 29.33
C VAL A 239 -18.00 6.72 29.40
N ARG A 240 -17.81 8.04 29.20
CA ARG A 240 -16.50 8.66 29.40
C ARG A 240 -15.99 8.37 30.81
N GLY A 241 -14.86 7.68 30.90
CA GLY A 241 -14.12 7.53 32.14
C GLY A 241 -13.78 8.89 32.74
N ALA A 242 -13.73 8.96 34.08
CA ALA A 242 -13.45 10.21 34.78
C ALA A 242 -12.16 10.89 34.27
N GLU A 243 -12.25 12.18 33.96
CA GLU A 243 -11.09 12.97 33.53
C GLU A 243 -10.00 12.92 34.61
N SER A 244 -8.76 12.70 34.19
CA SER A 244 -7.60 12.79 35.08
C SER A 244 -7.40 14.26 35.45
N THR A 245 -7.88 14.68 36.61
CA THR A 245 -7.72 16.04 37.15
C THR A 245 -6.29 16.34 37.63
N ALA A 246 -5.28 15.60 37.17
CA ALA A 246 -3.90 15.80 37.54
C ALA A 246 -3.23 16.70 36.48
N PRO A 247 -2.79 17.93 36.83
CA PRO A 247 -1.93 18.70 35.94
C PRO A 247 -0.65 17.91 35.70
N THR A 248 -0.36 17.61 34.43
CA THR A 248 0.90 16.94 34.03
C THR A 248 2.10 17.87 34.09
N ARG A 249 1.87 19.17 34.34
CA ARG A 249 2.89 20.20 34.50
C ARG A 249 2.56 21.07 35.69
N PHE A 250 3.45 21.07 36.68
CA PHE A 250 3.38 21.92 37.87
C PHE A 250 4.21 23.18 37.62
N ASP A 251 3.62 24.31 37.98
CA ASP A 251 4.21 25.65 37.98
C ASP A 251 3.78 26.24 39.34
N ALA A 252 4.69 26.20 40.31
CA ALA A 252 4.37 26.44 41.71
C ALA A 252 4.26 27.93 42.07
N ASP A 253 4.83 28.84 41.28
CA ASP A 253 4.71 30.29 41.48
C ASP A 253 3.91 31.02 40.38
N ASN A 254 3.46 30.30 39.35
CA ASN A 254 2.63 30.76 38.24
C ASN A 254 3.27 31.89 37.42
N ASP A 255 4.59 31.85 37.24
CA ASP A 255 5.32 32.82 36.44
C ASP A 255 5.40 32.45 34.94
N GLY A 256 4.95 31.25 34.59
CA GLY A 256 4.92 30.71 33.23
C GLY A 256 6.06 29.73 32.91
N HIS A 257 6.99 29.49 33.84
CA HIS A 257 8.00 28.45 33.77
C HIS A 257 7.57 27.24 34.60
N TYR A 258 7.69 26.04 34.05
CA TYR A 258 7.32 24.84 34.79
C TYR A 258 8.44 24.45 35.76
N ASP A 259 8.12 23.92 36.94
CA ASP A 259 9.08 23.60 38.02
C ASP A 259 10.33 22.79 37.57
N HIS A 260 10.21 22.00 36.50
CA HIS A 260 11.32 21.21 35.95
C HIS A 260 12.27 21.98 35.01
N GLU A 261 11.82 23.10 34.47
CA GLU A 261 12.52 24.02 33.56
C GLU A 261 12.91 25.33 34.28
N ASP A 262 12.26 25.62 35.41
CA ASP A 262 12.49 26.79 36.25
C ASP A 262 13.69 26.62 37.20
N VAL A 263 14.61 27.59 37.19
CA VAL A 263 15.77 27.62 38.09
C VAL A 263 15.38 28.09 39.50
N CYS A 264 14.29 28.84 39.64
CA CYS A 264 13.71 29.29 40.90
C CYS A 264 12.21 28.90 41.04
N PRO A 265 11.86 27.61 41.18
CA PRO A 265 10.49 27.05 41.13
C PRO A 265 9.44 27.58 42.13
N THR A 266 9.76 28.58 42.94
CA THR A 266 8.89 29.11 43.99
C THR A 266 8.93 30.63 44.07
N SER A 267 9.74 31.26 43.23
CA SER A 267 9.95 32.70 43.21
C SER A 267 9.70 33.19 41.79
N PRO A 268 8.61 33.92 41.55
CA PRO A 268 8.19 34.23 40.20
C PRO A 268 9.18 35.17 39.51
N GLU A 269 9.46 34.89 38.25
CA GLU A 269 10.26 35.69 37.33
C GLU A 269 9.83 37.15 37.29
N THR A 270 10.82 38.03 37.21
CA THR A 270 10.63 39.46 37.03
C THR A 270 10.92 39.86 35.60
N TRP A 271 9.88 39.95 34.78
CA TRP A 271 9.94 40.37 33.37
C TRP A 271 10.46 41.81 33.19
N ASN A 272 11.77 41.98 33.28
CA ASN A 272 12.45 43.27 33.33
C ASN A 272 13.47 43.44 32.18
N LYS A 273 13.50 42.49 31.22
CA LYS A 273 14.41 42.40 30.07
C LYS A 273 15.85 42.05 30.42
N PHE A 274 16.09 41.61 31.64
CA PHE A 274 17.33 41.04 32.10
C PHE A 274 17.01 39.61 32.52
N ARG A 275 17.62 38.66 31.81
CA ARG A 275 17.52 37.21 32.05
C ARG A 275 16.11 36.61 32.29
N ASP A 276 15.04 37.20 31.75
CA ASP A 276 13.65 36.71 31.79
C ASP A 276 13.37 35.25 31.32
N SER A 277 14.40 34.46 30.98
CA SER A 277 14.29 33.08 30.49
C SER A 277 14.77 32.03 31.49
N ASP A 278 15.29 32.41 32.66
CA ASP A 278 15.75 31.46 33.67
C ASP A 278 14.74 31.18 34.79
N GLY A 279 13.59 31.89 34.82
CA GLY A 279 12.53 31.67 35.80
C GLY A 279 12.86 32.27 37.17
N CYS A 280 13.93 33.07 37.27
CA CYS A 280 14.42 33.61 38.52
C CYS A 280 14.26 35.12 38.58
N PRO A 281 13.70 35.68 39.67
CA PRO A 281 13.61 37.12 39.83
C PRO A 281 15.01 37.73 39.87
N ASP A 282 15.21 38.71 39.01
CA ASP A 282 16.45 39.46 38.93
C ASP A 282 16.19 40.98 38.93
N THR A 283 17.29 41.74 38.96
CA THR A 283 17.22 43.20 38.99
C THR A 283 18.23 43.73 38.00
N ILE A 284 17.81 44.66 37.14
CA ILE A 284 18.75 45.34 36.23
C ILE A 284 19.90 46.00 37.02
N PRO A 285 21.16 45.91 36.57
CA PRO A 285 22.31 46.47 37.27
C PRO A 285 22.21 47.97 37.59
N GLU A 286 21.44 48.72 36.81
CA GLU A 286 21.20 50.15 37.01
C GLU A 286 20.26 50.45 38.20
N GLN A 287 19.34 49.55 38.55
CA GLN A 287 18.46 49.71 39.72
C GLN A 287 19.16 49.45 41.05
N ARG A 288 20.27 48.70 41.06
CA ARG A 288 21.10 48.53 42.28
C ARG A 288 21.85 49.80 42.69
N ARG A 289 21.86 50.83 41.83
CA ARG A 289 22.52 52.13 42.08
C ARG A 289 21.64 53.17 42.77
N PHE A 290 20.34 52.91 42.91
CA PHE A 290 19.41 53.80 43.60
C PHE A 290 19.15 53.30 45.02
N ILE A 291 20.17 53.43 45.87
CA ILE A 291 19.93 53.46 47.30
C ILE A 291 19.56 54.92 47.63
N HIS A 292 18.37 55.14 48.19
CA HIS A 292 17.85 56.48 48.49
C HIS A 292 18.62 57.10 49.67
N ASP A 293 19.05 58.34 49.46
CA ASP A 293 19.66 59.28 50.41
C ASP A 293 18.97 60.62 50.09
N ASP A 294 17.85 60.88 50.76
CA ASP A 294 16.88 61.91 50.37
C ASP A 294 17.29 63.32 50.83
N ASP A 295 18.13 63.46 51.87
CA ASP A 295 18.68 64.73 52.34
C ASP A 295 20.16 64.95 52.01
N LEU A 296 20.81 63.95 51.40
CA LEU A 296 22.16 64.01 50.83
C LEU A 296 23.26 64.18 51.87
N ASP A 297 23.02 63.73 53.10
CA ASP A 297 24.02 63.75 54.17
C ASP A 297 24.99 62.56 54.12
N ARG A 298 24.79 61.63 53.17
CA ARG A 298 25.56 60.41 52.89
C ARG A 298 25.26 59.22 53.80
N ILE A 299 24.22 59.33 54.62
CA ILE A 299 23.61 58.21 55.34
C ILE A 299 22.42 57.77 54.49
N LEU A 300 22.26 56.45 54.32
CA LEU A 300 21.20 55.93 53.45
C LEU A 300 19.89 55.92 54.23
N ASN A 301 18.76 56.26 53.59
CA ASN A 301 17.44 56.28 54.23
C ASN A 301 17.06 54.98 54.98
N SER A 302 17.70 53.85 54.65
CA SER A 302 17.46 52.56 55.30
C SER A 302 18.16 52.39 56.66
N VAL A 303 19.16 53.22 56.95
CA VAL A 303 19.93 53.25 58.20
C VAL A 303 19.85 54.60 58.91
N ASP A 304 19.32 55.61 58.24
CA ASP A 304 19.05 56.95 58.73
C ASP A 304 17.76 57.00 59.57
N LEU A 305 17.84 57.55 60.79
CA LEU A 305 16.69 57.74 61.67
C LEU A 305 15.87 58.98 61.31
N CYS A 306 16.44 59.94 60.58
CA CYS A 306 15.81 61.17 60.12
C CYS A 306 16.02 61.41 58.61
N PRO A 307 15.46 60.57 57.71
CA PRO A 307 15.79 60.52 56.27
C PRO A 307 15.46 61.74 55.40
N THR A 308 15.09 62.87 56.00
CA THR A 308 14.74 64.11 55.32
C THR A 308 15.40 65.34 55.94
N GLU A 309 16.16 65.15 57.01
CA GLU A 309 16.86 66.21 57.72
C GLU A 309 18.33 65.82 57.84
N PRO A 310 19.23 66.55 57.17
CA PRO A 310 20.62 66.16 57.10
C PRO A 310 21.31 66.29 58.46
N GLU A 311 22.12 65.29 58.81
CA GLU A 311 23.00 65.29 59.97
C GLU A 311 23.92 66.53 60.01
N ASP A 312 24.14 67.09 61.21
CA ASP A 312 24.92 68.32 61.38
C ASP A 312 26.41 68.09 61.72
N TYR A 313 26.77 66.82 61.98
CA TYR A 313 28.14 66.34 62.19
C TYR A 313 28.88 67.12 63.29
N ASP A 314 28.21 67.40 64.41
CA ASP A 314 28.74 68.21 65.51
C ASP A 314 29.61 67.42 66.51
N GLY A 315 29.67 66.10 66.38
CA GLY A 315 30.46 65.20 67.22
C GLY A 315 29.70 64.50 68.35
N ASP A 316 28.41 64.78 68.52
CA ASP A 316 27.47 63.93 69.25
C ASP A 316 26.64 63.11 68.25
N ALA A 317 26.31 61.87 68.62
CA ALA A 317 25.54 60.89 67.86
C ALA A 317 25.59 60.82 66.29
N ASP A 318 26.61 61.34 65.60
CA ASP A 318 26.78 61.51 64.12
C ASP A 318 26.58 60.26 63.20
N SER A 319 26.22 59.11 63.76
CA SER A 319 26.04 57.85 63.06
C SER A 319 24.58 57.43 62.89
N ASP A 320 23.63 58.15 63.48
CA ASP A 320 22.21 57.85 63.40
C ASP A 320 21.44 58.69 62.35
N GLY A 321 22.06 59.72 61.78
CA GLY A 321 21.52 60.49 60.65
C GLY A 321 20.51 61.55 61.05
N CYS A 322 20.49 61.94 62.32
CA CYS A 322 19.59 62.94 62.86
C CYS A 322 20.36 64.10 63.46
N PRO A 323 20.06 65.37 63.08
CA PRO A 323 20.71 66.51 63.69
C PRO A 323 20.43 66.58 65.19
N ASP A 324 21.50 66.67 65.98
CA ASP A 324 21.44 66.81 67.43
C ASP A 324 21.16 68.27 67.87
N SER A 325 20.81 68.46 69.15
CA SER A 325 20.35 69.76 69.72
C SER A 325 21.24 70.33 70.82
#